data_AF-A0A399TBU9-F1
#
_entry.id   AF-A0A399TBU9-F1
#
_cell.length_a   1.000
_cell.length_b   1.000
_cell.length_c   1.000
_cell.angle_alpha   90.00
_cell.angle_beta   90.00
_cell.angle_gamma   90.00
#
_symmetry.space_group_name_H-M   'P 1'
#
loop_
_entity.id
_entity.type
_entity.pdbx_description
1 polymer ?
#
loop_
_entity_poly.entity_id
_entity_poly.type
_entity_poly.pdbx_seq_one_letter_code
_entity_poly.pdbx_strand_id
1 'polypeptide(L)'
;MHDTGADDVGDLVQSSASESLPSRPEGPRRSPTEQARFVAGYFGWSITGDAIRGTDDAVALYIEDLAVALGELGWISAAGIHWDRLPYGEDEAAEALRAVQRTHGWDV
;
A
#
# COMPACT_ATOMS: atom_id res chain seq x y z
N MET A 1 -62.17 45.72 4.36
CA MET A 1 -60.85 46.31 4.63
C MET A 1 -59.87 45.15 4.58
N HIS A 2 -58.95 45.16 3.62
CA HIS A 2 -57.93 44.12 3.45
C HIS A 2 -56.83 44.36 4.48
N ASP A 3 -56.57 43.37 5.32
CA ASP A 3 -55.39 43.31 6.18
C ASP A 3 -54.34 42.43 5.49
N THR A 4 -53.17 43.00 5.27
CA THR A 4 -52.00 42.41 4.65
C THR A 4 -51.21 41.63 5.69
N GLY A 5 -51.12 40.31 5.52
CA GLY A 5 -50.14 39.47 6.19
C GLY A 5 -49.18 38.90 5.14
N ALA A 6 -48.06 39.58 4.95
CA ALA A 6 -46.90 39.02 4.27
C ALA A 6 -46.21 38.04 5.22
N ASP A 7 -45.94 36.82 4.76
CA ASP A 7 -44.78 35.99 5.09
C ASP A 7 -45.07 34.54 4.69
N ASP A 8 -44.71 34.19 3.46
CA ASP A 8 -44.33 32.81 3.14
C ASP A 8 -43.27 32.86 2.04
N VAL A 9 -42.13 33.45 2.37
CA VAL A 9 -40.89 33.21 1.63
C VAL A 9 -40.40 31.85 2.13
N GLY A 10 -41.04 30.79 1.63
CA GLY A 10 -40.56 29.43 1.79
C GLY A 10 -39.15 29.36 1.20
N ASP A 11 -38.17 29.40 2.09
CA ASP A 11 -36.76 29.17 1.82
C ASP A 11 -36.64 27.85 1.04
N LEU A 12 -36.46 27.99 -0.27
CA LEU A 12 -36.17 26.89 -1.18
C LEU A 12 -34.75 26.46 -0.83
N VAL A 13 -34.65 25.62 0.21
CA VAL A 13 -33.45 24.90 0.62
C VAL A 13 -32.86 24.32 -0.65
N GLN A 14 -31.81 25.00 -1.14
CA GLN A 14 -31.03 24.54 -2.27
C GLN A 14 -30.49 23.18 -1.85
N SER A 15 -31.12 22.14 -2.37
CA SER A 15 -30.63 20.77 -2.24
C SER A 15 -29.21 20.80 -2.79
N SER A 16 -28.25 20.69 -1.88
CA SER A 16 -26.83 20.58 -2.20
C SER A 16 -26.70 19.46 -3.21
N ALA A 17 -26.52 19.83 -4.48
CA ALA A 17 -25.92 18.94 -5.44
C ALA A 17 -24.62 18.50 -4.78
N SER A 18 -24.52 17.21 -4.43
CA SER A 18 -23.25 16.64 -4.00
C SER A 18 -22.28 16.90 -5.15
N GLU A 19 -21.46 17.94 -4.96
CA GLU A 19 -20.42 18.31 -5.88
C GLU A 19 -19.55 17.06 -5.99
N SER A 20 -19.63 16.39 -7.14
CA SER A 20 -18.83 15.20 -7.38
C SER A 20 -17.40 15.69 -7.41
N LEU A 21 -16.70 15.47 -6.29
CA LEU A 21 -15.29 15.83 -6.17
C LEU A 21 -14.58 15.23 -7.39
N PRO A 22 -13.77 16.03 -8.12
CA PRO A 22 -13.03 15.50 -9.25
C PRO A 22 -12.22 14.31 -8.75
N SER A 23 -12.27 13.20 -9.48
CA SER A 23 -11.46 12.02 -9.19
C SER A 23 -10.02 12.48 -9.03
N ARG A 24 -9.47 12.32 -7.82
CA ARG A 24 -8.08 12.68 -7.56
C ARG A 24 -7.24 11.89 -8.57
N PRO A 25 -6.41 12.55 -9.40
CA PRO A 25 -5.49 11.81 -10.26
C PRO A 25 -4.67 10.90 -9.35
N GLU A 26 -4.61 9.62 -9.70
CA GLU A 26 -3.72 8.70 -9.01
C GLU A 26 -2.33 9.33 -9.02
N GLY A 27 -1.78 9.58 -7.82
CA GLY A 27 -0.41 10.06 -7.70
C GLY A 27 0.56 9.09 -8.38
N PRO A 28 1.83 9.49 -8.57
CA PRO A 28 2.82 8.62 -9.17
C PRO A 28 2.83 7.26 -8.46
N ARG A 29 2.61 6.19 -9.23
CA ARG A 29 2.62 4.82 -8.72
C ARG A 29 4.07 4.43 -8.44
N ARG A 30 4.33 3.93 -7.24
CA ARG A 30 5.67 3.47 -6.83
C ARG A 30 6.07 2.25 -7.65
N SER A 31 7.32 2.23 -8.10
CA SER A 31 7.90 1.04 -8.72
C SER A 31 7.91 -0.15 -7.74
N PRO A 32 7.94 -1.41 -8.23
CA PRO A 32 7.98 -2.59 -7.36
C PRO A 32 9.14 -2.55 -6.35
N THR A 33 10.32 -2.08 -6.75
CA THR A 33 11.49 -1.98 -5.85
C THR A 33 11.32 -0.85 -4.83
N GLU A 34 10.63 0.24 -5.14
CA GLU A 34 10.24 1.23 -4.13
C GLU A 34 9.24 0.64 -3.14
N GLN A 35 8.23 -0.08 -3.61
CA GLN A 35 7.27 -0.76 -2.74
C GLN A 35 7.97 -1.77 -1.82
N ALA A 36 8.92 -2.55 -2.35
CA ALA A 36 9.73 -3.47 -1.56
C ALA A 36 10.55 -2.76 -0.47
N ARG A 37 11.10 -1.56 -0.73
CA ARG A 37 11.77 -0.75 0.30
C ARG A 37 10.83 -0.31 1.42
N PHE A 38 9.58 0.02 1.10
CA PHE A 38 8.57 0.33 2.12
C PHE A 38 8.21 -0.89 2.97
N VAL A 39 8.08 -2.07 2.36
CA VAL A 39 7.84 -3.33 3.09
C VAL A 39 9.03 -3.67 4.00
N ALA A 40 10.27 -3.52 3.49
CA ALA A 40 11.46 -3.72 4.31
C ALA A 40 11.48 -2.77 5.52
N GLY A 41 11.15 -1.48 5.31
CA GLY A 41 11.03 -0.52 6.41
C GLY A 41 9.93 -0.86 7.41
N TYR A 42 8.81 -1.44 6.96
CA TYR A 42 7.72 -1.89 7.83
C TYR A 42 8.18 -3.00 8.80
N PHE A 43 8.93 -3.98 8.31
CA PHE A 43 9.48 -5.05 9.14
C PHE A 43 10.78 -4.68 9.88
N GLY A 44 11.30 -3.47 9.70
CA GLY A 44 12.56 -3.04 10.30
C GLY A 44 13.80 -3.67 9.67
N TRP A 45 13.68 -4.26 8.47
CA TRP A 45 14.81 -4.83 7.75
C TRP A 45 15.78 -3.76 7.30
N SER A 46 17.05 -4.03 7.54
CA SER A 46 18.14 -3.15 7.12
C SER A 46 18.55 -3.45 5.68
N ILE A 47 18.80 -2.41 4.90
CA ILE A 47 19.34 -2.53 3.54
C ILE A 47 20.79 -2.06 3.59
N THR A 48 21.73 -2.98 3.40
CA THR A 48 23.18 -2.69 3.44
C THR A 48 23.83 -3.15 2.15
N GLY A 49 24.18 -2.19 1.28
CA GLY A 49 24.54 -2.51 -0.09
C GLY A 49 23.34 -3.11 -0.81
N ASP A 50 23.53 -4.27 -1.42
CA ASP A 50 22.45 -4.99 -2.12
C ASP A 50 21.61 -5.85 -1.16
N ALA A 51 22.20 -6.33 -0.06
CA ALA A 51 21.57 -7.27 0.85
C ALA A 51 20.53 -6.59 1.76
N ILE A 52 19.40 -7.28 1.92
CA ILE A 52 18.34 -6.97 2.89
C ILE A 52 18.46 -7.96 4.04
N ARG A 53 18.57 -7.44 5.28
CA ARG A 53 18.77 -8.24 6.49
C ARG A 53 17.67 -7.99 7.51
N GLY A 54 17.12 -9.08 8.01
CA GLY A 54 16.28 -9.10 9.18
C GLY A 54 17.09 -9.11 10.47
N THR A 55 16.41 -9.37 11.58
CA THR A 55 17.00 -9.43 12.92
C THR A 55 18.08 -10.51 13.02
N ASP A 56 17.77 -11.72 12.56
CA ASP A 56 18.65 -12.89 12.73
C ASP A 56 19.40 -13.30 11.45
N ASP A 57 18.79 -13.08 10.27
CA ASP A 57 19.28 -13.61 8.99
C ASP A 57 19.11 -12.62 7.83
N ALA A 58 19.78 -12.91 6.72
CA ALA A 58 19.48 -12.26 5.45
C ALA A 58 18.07 -12.65 4.95
N VAL A 59 17.32 -11.64 4.49
CA VAL A 59 15.97 -11.78 3.96
C VAL A 59 15.99 -11.87 2.44
N ALA A 60 16.89 -11.14 1.77
CA ALA A 60 17.11 -11.20 0.33
C ALA A 60 18.48 -10.61 -0.03
N LEU A 61 19.08 -11.03 -1.15
CA LEU A 61 20.36 -10.50 -1.62
C LEU A 61 20.25 -9.25 -2.47
N TYR A 62 19.10 -9.05 -3.14
CA TYR A 62 18.82 -7.91 -4.03
C TYR A 62 17.40 -7.40 -3.83
N ILE A 63 17.19 -6.09 -4.01
CA ILE A 63 15.86 -5.47 -3.84
C ILE A 63 14.90 -5.86 -4.97
N GLU A 64 15.44 -6.20 -6.15
CA GLU A 64 14.71 -6.73 -7.30
C GLU A 64 14.10 -8.09 -6.98
N ASP A 65 14.89 -9.01 -6.42
CA ASP A 65 14.42 -10.34 -6.04
C ASP A 65 13.38 -10.27 -4.91
N LEU A 66 13.60 -9.37 -3.94
CA LEU A 66 12.60 -9.08 -2.92
C LEU A 66 11.29 -8.57 -3.55
N ALA A 67 11.36 -7.64 -4.50
CA ALA A 67 10.17 -7.13 -5.18
C ALA A 67 9.42 -8.22 -5.95
N VAL A 68 10.12 -9.14 -6.61
CA VAL A 68 9.49 -10.28 -7.29
C VAL A 68 8.80 -11.19 -6.27
N ALA A 69 9.50 -11.57 -5.20
CA ALA A 69 8.95 -12.45 -4.18
C ALA A 69 7.71 -11.85 -3.50
N LEU A 70 7.74 -10.55 -3.17
CA LEU A 70 6.59 -9.82 -2.62
C LEU A 70 5.41 -9.77 -3.60
N GLY A 71 5.69 -9.72 -4.90
CA GLY A 71 4.67 -9.79 -5.94
C GLY A 71 4.01 -11.16 -6.02
N GLU A 72 4.80 -12.24 -5.93
CA GLU A 72 4.30 -13.62 -5.94
C GLU A 72 3.48 -13.96 -4.69
N LEU A 73 3.88 -13.44 -3.54
CA LEU A 73 3.10 -13.53 -2.29
C LEU A 73 1.85 -12.63 -2.31
N GLY A 74 1.70 -11.79 -3.33
CA GLY A 74 0.56 -10.89 -3.48
C GLY A 74 0.53 -9.75 -2.47
N TRP A 75 1.66 -9.44 -1.84
CA TRP A 75 1.82 -8.33 -0.88
C TRP A 75 2.02 -7.00 -1.58
N ILE A 76 2.53 -7.00 -2.81
CA ILE A 76 2.61 -5.81 -3.66
C ILE A 76 2.01 -6.08 -5.04
N SER A 77 1.56 -5.01 -5.69
CA SER A 77 1.07 -5.06 -7.06
C SER A 77 1.36 -3.75 -7.79
N ALA A 78 0.97 -3.67 -9.07
CA ALA A 78 1.00 -2.43 -9.82
C ALA A 78 0.08 -1.34 -9.23
N ALA A 79 -0.87 -1.68 -8.35
CA ALA A 79 -1.73 -0.73 -7.65
C ALA A 79 -1.14 -0.25 -6.32
N GLY A 80 -0.21 -1.00 -5.71
CA GLY A 80 0.43 -0.66 -4.45
C GLY A 80 0.62 -1.85 -3.52
N ILE A 81 0.93 -1.54 -2.26
CA ILE A 81 1.15 -2.52 -1.19
C ILE A 81 -0.20 -2.92 -0.59
N HIS A 82 -0.44 -4.22 -0.48
CA HIS A 82 -1.62 -4.83 0.12
C HIS A 82 -1.40 -5.10 1.60
N TRP A 83 -1.44 -4.05 2.42
CA TRP A 83 -1.15 -4.10 3.87
C TRP A 83 -1.99 -5.13 4.64
N ASP A 84 -3.19 -5.44 4.15
CA ASP A 84 -4.10 -6.45 4.70
C ASP A 84 -3.60 -7.90 4.54
N ARG A 85 -2.61 -8.12 3.67
CA ARG A 85 -2.05 -9.45 3.36
C ARG A 85 -0.67 -9.70 3.94
N LEU A 86 -0.04 -8.67 4.50
CA LEU A 86 1.27 -8.83 5.11
C LEU A 86 1.13 -9.58 6.44
N PRO A 87 2.07 -10.50 6.74
CA PRO A 87 2.20 -11.07 8.08
C PRO A 87 2.44 -9.98 9.11
N TYR A 88 1.97 -10.21 10.34
CA TYR A 88 2.25 -9.31 11.45
C TYR A 88 3.67 -9.47 11.99
N GLY A 89 4.23 -10.68 11.90
CA GLY A 89 5.55 -11.02 12.42
C GLY A 89 6.64 -11.02 11.34
N GLU A 90 7.82 -10.56 11.72
CA GLU A 90 9.01 -10.60 10.87
C GLU A 90 9.36 -12.04 10.44
N ASP A 91 9.35 -12.98 11.38
CA ASP A 91 9.76 -14.37 11.13
C ASP A 91 8.85 -15.07 10.11
N GLU A 92 7.53 -14.87 10.25
CA GLU A 92 6.54 -15.41 9.32
C GLU A 92 6.73 -14.82 7.92
N ALA A 93 7.03 -13.53 7.83
CA ALA A 93 7.32 -12.88 6.57
C ALA A 93 8.61 -13.42 5.93
N ALA A 94 9.67 -13.58 6.73
CA ALA A 94 10.94 -14.14 6.26
C ALA A 94 10.78 -15.60 5.81
N GLU A 95 10.00 -16.43 6.52
CA GLU A 95 9.72 -17.81 6.13
C GLU A 95 8.99 -17.89 4.79
N ALA A 96 7.95 -17.07 4.58
CA ALA A 96 7.23 -17.00 3.32
C ALA A 96 8.14 -16.60 2.15
N LEU A 97 9.01 -15.60 2.36
CA LEU A 97 9.99 -15.16 1.37
C LEU A 97 11.01 -16.25 1.04
N ARG A 98 11.52 -16.97 2.05
CA ARG A 98 12.45 -18.11 1.85
C ARG A 98 11.81 -19.23 1.04
N ALA A 99 10.51 -19.46 1.17
CA ALA A 99 9.80 -20.46 0.36
C ALA A 99 9.78 -20.08 -1.13
N VAL A 100 9.55 -18.81 -1.44
CA VAL A 100 9.62 -18.29 -2.81
C VAL A 100 11.04 -18.36 -3.34
N GLN A 101 12.02 -17.88 -2.58
CA GLN A 101 13.43 -17.88 -2.95
C GLN A 101 13.97 -19.28 -3.26
N ARG A 102 13.64 -20.29 -2.44
CA ARG A 102 13.98 -21.69 -2.72
C ARG A 102 13.40 -22.20 -4.03
N THR A 103 12.21 -21.73 -4.42
CA THR A 103 11.56 -22.11 -5.68
C THR A 103 12.31 -21.52 -6.88
N HIS A 104 12.88 -20.32 -6.74
CA HIS A 104 13.68 -19.66 -7.78
C HIS A 104 15.16 -20.01 -7.76
N GLY A 105 15.64 -20.73 -6.74
CA GLY A 105 17.06 -21.02 -6.55
C GLY A 105 17.89 -19.80 -6.12
N TRP A 106 17.24 -18.82 -5.47
CA TRP A 106 17.89 -17.67 -4.87
C TRP A 106 18.31 -18.05 -3.44
N ASP A 107 19.47 -18.66 -3.29
CA ASP A 107 20.01 -18.96 -1.96
C ASP A 107 20.42 -17.65 -1.26
N VAL A 108 19.93 -17.45 -0.04
CA VAL A 108 20.19 -16.31 0.83
C VAL A 108 21.05 -16.72 2.03
#